data_AF-A0ABD1JX58-F1
#
_entry.id   AF-A0ABD1JX58-F1
#
_cell.length_a   1.000
_cell.length_b   1.000
_cell.length_c   1.000
_cell.angle_alpha   90.00
_cell.angle_beta   90.00
_cell.angle_gamma   90.00
#
_symmetry.space_group_name_H-M   'P 1'
#
loop_
_entity.id
_entity.type
_entity.pdbx_description
1 polymer ?
#
loop_
_entity_poly.entity_id
_entity_poly.type
_entity_poly.pdbx_seq_one_letter_code
_entity_poly.pdbx_strand_id
1 'polypeptide(L)'
;MAAMVLVFYSSAGPDGRVSRGAVREILRTQFQAFTRGQESKASYKEVMGELESHSKCTMALEDFLLLTLSLSITSDLLGDIQEAAPWLNM
;
A
#
# COMPACT_ATOMS: atom_id res chain seq x y z
N MET A 1 -10.60 5.94 5.19
CA MET A 1 -9.80 6.97 5.89
C MET A 1 -9.58 6.63 7.37
N ALA A 2 -10.63 6.55 8.21
CA ALA A 2 -10.47 6.32 9.66
C ALA A 2 -9.64 5.06 10.02
N ALA A 3 -9.89 3.93 9.34
CA ALA A 3 -9.11 2.71 9.54
C ALA A 3 -7.62 2.89 9.17
N MET A 4 -7.31 3.62 8.09
CA MET A 4 -5.92 3.85 7.66
C MET A 4 -5.15 4.70 8.68
N VAL A 5 -5.79 5.75 9.21
CA VAL A 5 -5.21 6.60 10.27
C VAL A 5 -4.94 5.78 11.54
N LEU A 6 -5.86 4.90 11.91
CA LEU A 6 -5.71 4.05 13.09
C LEU A 6 -4.56 3.05 12.94
N VAL A 7 -4.44 2.44 11.75
CA VAL A 7 -3.30 1.56 11.40
C VAL A 7 -1.98 2.31 11.45
N PHE A 8 -1.91 3.53 10.90
CA PHE A 8 -0.71 4.38 10.99
C PHE A 8 -0.29 4.61 12.44
N TYR A 9 -1.18 5.11 13.29
CA TYR A 9 -0.83 5.41 14.69
C TYR A 9 -0.51 4.17 15.50
N SER A 10 -1.11 3.01 15.19
CA SER A 10 -0.76 1.74 15.84
C SER A 10 0.67 1.26 15.52
N SER A 11 1.25 1.77 14.43
CA SER A 11 2.58 1.38 13.94
C SER A 11 3.61 2.52 14.06
N ALA A 12 3.19 3.70 14.51
CA ALA A 12 4.03 4.89 14.59
C ALA A 12 5.00 4.78 15.77
N GLY A 13 6.24 5.24 15.56
CA GLY A 13 7.24 5.36 16.60
C GLY A 13 6.99 6.56 17.52
N PRO A 14 7.86 6.78 18.52
CA PRO A 14 7.80 7.92 19.42
C PRO A 14 7.87 9.28 18.72
N ASP A 15 8.38 9.33 17.49
CA ASP A 15 8.45 10.52 16.63
C ASP A 15 7.14 10.80 15.88
N GLY A 16 6.11 9.97 16.06
CA GLY A 16 4.82 10.08 15.37
C GLY A 16 4.88 9.68 13.90
N ARG A 17 5.93 8.99 13.46
CA ARG A 17 6.12 8.55 12.07
C ARG A 17 6.23 7.03 11.98
N VAL A 18 5.96 6.48 10.80
CA VAL A 18 6.03 5.03 10.57
C VAL A 18 7.25 4.74 9.70
N SER A 19 8.07 3.75 10.08
CA SER A 19 9.20 3.35 9.24
C SER A 19 8.71 2.77 7.90
N ARG A 20 9.42 3.01 6.81
CA ARG A 20 9.06 2.42 5.50
C ARG A 20 9.03 0.88 5.55
N GLY A 21 9.85 0.27 6.41
CA GLY A 21 9.77 -1.17 6.68
C GLY A 21 8.44 -1.59 7.31
N ALA A 22 7.92 -0.83 8.27
CA ALA A 22 6.60 -1.07 8.84
C ALA A 22 5.47 -0.78 7.83
N VAL A 23 5.60 0.26 7.00
CA VAL A 23 4.65 0.53 5.90
C VAL A 23 4.58 -0.66 4.94
N ARG A 24 5.74 -1.23 4.57
CA ARG A 24 5.80 -2.45 3.76
C ARG A 24 5.02 -3.60 4.38
N GLU A 25 5.19 -3.81 5.69
CA GLU A 25 4.51 -4.90 6.39
C GLU A 25 2.99 -4.65 6.50
N ILE A 26 2.57 -3.42 6.75
CA ILE A 26 1.16 -3.02 6.73
C ILE A 26 0.54 -3.34 5.36
N LEU A 27 1.22 -3.00 4.27
CA LEU A 27 0.75 -3.30 2.92
C LEU A 27 0.61 -4.81 2.68
N ARG A 28 1.55 -5.62 3.19
CA ARG A 28 1.53 -7.08 3.03
C ARG A 28 0.53 -7.80 3.93
N THR A 29 0.13 -7.22 5.05
CA THR A 29 -0.70 -7.90 6.06
C THR A 29 -2.09 -7.32 6.15
N GLN A 30 -2.20 -6.03 6.47
CA GLN A 30 -3.48 -5.38 6.73
C GLN A 30 -4.19 -4.98 5.44
N PHE A 31 -3.43 -4.61 4.41
CA PHE A 31 -3.96 -4.04 3.17
C PHE A 31 -3.93 -5.02 1.99
N GLN A 32 -3.91 -6.33 2.30
CA GLN A 32 -3.90 -7.39 1.29
C GLN A 32 -5.03 -7.27 0.28
N ALA A 33 -6.21 -6.79 0.70
CA ALA A 33 -7.35 -6.60 -0.18
C ALA A 33 -7.03 -5.70 -1.39
N PHE A 34 -6.16 -4.70 -1.21
CA PHE A 34 -5.75 -3.77 -2.27
C PHE A 34 -4.55 -4.27 -3.08
N THR A 35 -3.72 -5.13 -2.50
CA THR A 35 -2.51 -5.63 -3.16
C THR A 35 -2.72 -6.97 -3.86
N ARG A 36 -3.82 -7.67 -3.58
CA ARG A 36 -4.11 -9.00 -4.10
C ARG A 36 -4.17 -8.98 -5.63
N GLY A 37 -3.40 -9.85 -6.27
CA GLY A 37 -3.28 -9.94 -7.72
C GLY A 37 -2.34 -8.89 -8.34
N GLN A 38 -1.77 -7.98 -7.54
CA GLN A 38 -0.73 -7.04 -8.01
C GLN A 38 0.68 -7.56 -7.77
N GLU A 39 0.87 -8.65 -7.02
CA GLU A 39 2.17 -9.04 -6.48
C GLU A 39 3.20 -9.42 -7.57
N SER A 40 2.72 -9.85 -8.73
CA SER A 40 3.55 -10.18 -9.89
C SER A 40 3.94 -8.94 -10.72
N LYS A 41 3.20 -7.84 -10.62
CA LYS A 41 3.39 -6.64 -11.44
C LYS A 41 4.67 -5.90 -11.06
N ALA A 42 5.30 -5.31 -12.06
CA ALA A 42 6.54 -4.55 -11.89
C ALA A 42 6.36 -3.36 -10.93
N SER A 43 5.26 -2.62 -11.05
CA SER A 43 4.95 -1.46 -10.20
C SER A 43 4.83 -1.84 -8.71
N TYR A 44 4.20 -2.97 -8.40
CA TYR A 44 4.12 -3.47 -7.02
C TYR A 44 5.51 -3.78 -6.45
N LYS A 45 6.34 -4.48 -7.25
CA LYS A 45 7.71 -4.83 -6.84
C LYS A 45 8.59 -3.60 -6.66
N GLU A 46 8.41 -2.58 -7.50
CA GLU A 46 9.12 -1.30 -7.40
C GLU A 46 8.76 -0.58 -6.10
N VAL A 47 7.47 -0.40 -5.80
CA VAL A 47 7.01 0.23 -4.55
C VAL A 47 7.52 -0.55 -3.32
N MET A 48 7.36 -1.88 -3.33
CA MET A 48 7.84 -2.73 -2.23
C MET A 48 9.36 -2.70 -2.07
N GLY A 49 10.09 -2.59 -3.18
CA GLY A 49 11.54 -2.48 -3.21
C GLY A 49 12.02 -1.12 -2.71
N GLU A 50 11.32 -0.02 -3.04
CA GLU A 50 11.64 1.30 -2.53
C GLU A 50 11.44 1.40 -1.01
N LEU A 51 10.34 0.82 -0.51
CA LEU A 51 10.05 0.71 0.91
C LEU A 51 11.10 -0.14 1.65
N GLU A 52 11.59 -1.21 1.03
CA GLU A 52 12.64 -2.07 1.59
C GLU A 52 14.00 -1.37 1.62
N SER A 53 14.41 -0.77 0.50
CA SER A 53 15.70 -0.09 0.34
C SER A 53 15.89 1.04 1.35
N HIS A 54 14.80 1.73 1.70
CA HIS A 54 14.79 2.83 2.66
C HIS A 54 14.07 2.46 3.96
N SER A 55 14.11 1.20 4.38
CA SER A 55 13.33 0.67 5.51
C SER A 55 13.46 1.44 6.82
N LYS A 56 14.61 2.10 7.08
CA LYS A 56 14.85 2.93 8.26
C LYS A 56 14.34 4.38 8.14
N CYS A 57 14.06 4.84 6.93
CA CYS A 57 13.47 6.16 6.70
C CYS A 57 12.01 6.16 7.18
N THR A 58 11.57 7.25 7.80
CA THR A 58 10.24 7.36 8.39
C THR A 58 9.30 8.23 7.55
N MET A 59 8.07 7.75 7.41
CA MET A 59 7.01 8.33 6.61
C MET A 59 6.03 9.08 7.52
N ALA A 60 5.64 10.30 7.13
CA ALA A 60 4.60 11.06 7.82
C ALA A 60 3.20 10.52 7.47
N LEU A 61 2.19 10.96 8.20
CA LEU A 61 0.80 10.51 7.99
C LEU A 61 0.31 10.87 6.58
N GLU A 62 0.62 12.07 6.09
CA GLU A 62 0.20 12.57 4.79
C GLU A 62 0.76 11.71 3.66
N ASP A 63 2.06 11.38 3.73
CA ASP A 63 2.74 10.51 2.76
C ASP A 63 2.14 9.10 2.77
N PHE A 64 1.84 8.57 3.96
CA PHE A 64 1.21 7.26 4.11
C PHE A 64 -0.20 7.24 3.53
N LEU A 65 -1.01 8.27 3.80
CA LEU A 65 -2.36 8.39 3.26
C LEU A 65 -2.33 8.54 1.74
N LEU A 66 -1.40 9.31 1.18
CA LEU A 66 -1.24 9.46 -0.25
C LEU A 66 -0.91 8.12 -0.93
N LEU A 67 0.04 7.37 -0.38
CA LEU A 67 0.42 6.05 -0.88
C LEU A 67 -0.75 5.05 -0.82
N THR A 68 -1.51 5.07 0.27
CA THR A 68 -2.59 4.10 0.48
C THR A 68 -3.85 4.46 -0.31
N LEU A 69 -4.13 5.75 -0.51
CA LEU A 69 -5.17 6.22 -1.42
C LEU A 69 -4.86 5.90 -2.87
N SER A 70 -3.61 6.12 -3.32
CA SER A 70 -3.24 5.79 -4.70
C SER A 70 -3.38 4.28 -4.97
N LEU A 71 -3.00 3.44 -4.00
CA LEU A 71 -3.20 2.01 -4.06
C LEU A 71 -4.69 1.63 -4.09
N SER A 72 -5.54 2.23 -3.23
CA SER A 72 -6.99 1.99 -3.22
C SER A 72 -7.64 2.35 -4.56
N ILE A 73 -7.35 3.55 -5.09
CA ILE A 73 -7.91 4.02 -6.36
C ILE A 73 -7.46 3.12 -7.52
N THR A 74 -6.19 2.72 -7.54
CA THR A 74 -5.67 1.84 -8.60
C THR A 74 -6.26 0.44 -8.50
N SER A 75 -6.52 -0.05 -7.28
CA SER A 75 -7.17 -1.33 -7.04
C SER A 75 -8.63 -1.32 -7.49
N ASP A 76 -9.39 -0.26 -7.17
CA ASP A 76 -10.79 -0.11 -7.58
C ASP A 76 -10.88 -0.03 -9.12
N LEU A 77 -10.04 0.80 -9.74
CA LEU A 77 -9.97 0.92 -11.20
C LEU A 77 -9.65 -0.42 -11.87
N LEU A 78 -8.76 -1.22 -11.28
CA LEU A 78 -8.47 -2.55 -11.80
C LEU A 78 -9.68 -3.48 -11.69
N GLY A 79 -10.41 -3.43 -10.57
CA GLY A 79 -11.65 -4.17 -10.40
C GLY A 79 -12.65 -3.83 -11.51
N ASP A 80 -12.87 -2.54 -11.75
CA ASP A 80 -13.77 -2.05 -12.81
C ASP A 80 -13.33 -2.55 -14.21
N ILE A 81 -12.03 -2.52 -14.51
CA ILE A 81 -11.48 -3.02 -15.78
C ILE A 81 -11.68 -4.54 -15.90
N GLN A 82 -11.46 -5.28 -14.82
CA GLN A 82 -11.63 -6.74 -14.82
C GLN A 82 -13.10 -7.15 -14.98
N GLU A 83 -14.03 -6.39 -14.40
CA GLU A 83 -15.47 -6.57 -14.60
C GLU A 83 -15.88 -6.25 -16.04
N ALA A 84 -15.37 -5.14 -16.61
CA ALA A 84 -15.69 -4.71 -17.96
C ALA A 84 -15.02 -5.57 -19.06
N ALA A 85 -13.90 -6.21 -18.77
CA ALA A 85 -13.12 -7.01 -19.71
C ALA A 85 -12.62 -8.32 -19.08
N PRO A 86 -13.50 -9.33 -18.88
CA PRO A 86 -13.16 -10.57 -18.19
C PRO A 86 -12.03 -11.37 -18.85
N TRP A 87 -11.83 -11.18 -20.16
CA TRP A 87 -10.77 -11.82 -20.95
C TRP A 87 -9.36 -11.33 -20.64
N LEU A 88 -9.19 -10.23 -19.89
CA LEU A 88 -7.87 -9.78 -19.42
C LEU A 88 -7.28 -10.66 -18.30
N ASN A 89 -8.10 -11.52 -17.70
CA ASN A 89 -7.68 -12.45 -16.65
C ASN A 89 -7.42 -13.89 -17.17
N MET A 90 -7.40 -14.11 -18.49
CA MET A 90 -7.11 -15.40 -19.14
C MET A 90 -5.64 -15.57 -19.52
#